data_AF-A0A143B6W2-F1
#
_entry.id   AF-A0A143B6W2-F1
#
_cell.length_a   1.000
_cell.length_b   1.000
_cell.length_c   1.000
_cell.angle_alpha   90.00
_cell.angle_beta   90.00
_cell.angle_gamma   90.00
#
_symmetry.space_group_name_H-M   'P 1'
#
loop_
_entity.id
_entity.type
_entity.pdbx_description
1 polymer ?
#
loop_
_entity_poly.entity_id
_entity_poly.type
_entity_poly.pdbx_seq_one_letter_code
_entity_poly.pdbx_strand_id
1 'polypeptide(L)'
;MPMPIVTKTVILASARDDLQGLVESLRQQGCQVHACNDGARALELALRLFPQLLVVDSDIPLLPAARLAQILRANPRTEGLSFFFVGHEGEEIEGFQRHRDQFLLRPFNREQLLLTIATFFGRRERTEQVSRQEKEVAGSLDQISLVDLLQVFGLNRKDGILHLARGEERAAVFILEGCVINARVGRVGGEKAFFRLLRWENGTFWFVPGPPEVEALIATPLDHLLMEGMRQNDEENAQRDALPQPEAMLGLKVPRERLPHGLRPTTQEVLMLLEYYPRVEELLDHCPRPDFEVLQVLKVLLEKGLVEELQAAAGEAPLPLLTAEEVLAAKDFFNDTELLLESASSKLVLLATAPEQLRQFTQALQGLPEFEPESAFLLGADRLGLGDIGRLNIGESFALRLFCLPATAATAPLWTAFGRRLFGVAALGDPAGMATAIDFFEASLHLPVARVVFAPPLAAGTYLLQRNDRQGVRRLLASFATRFTGEPVPEEVA
;
A
#
# COMPACT_ATOMS: atom_id res chain seq x y z
N MET A 1 13.37 26.29 -25.24
CA MET A 1 14.26 26.00 -24.10
C MET A 1 14.87 24.63 -24.32
N PRO A 2 16.19 24.43 -24.17
CA PRO A 2 16.75 23.08 -24.21
C PRO A 2 16.22 22.27 -23.01
N MET A 3 15.83 21.03 -23.26
CA MET A 3 15.17 20.13 -22.30
C MET A 3 16.10 19.72 -21.15
N PRO A 4 15.58 19.42 -19.94
CA PRO A 4 16.39 18.88 -18.85
C PRO A 4 16.89 17.47 -19.23
N ILE A 5 18.21 17.31 -19.23
CA ILE A 5 18.90 16.03 -19.41
C ILE A 5 18.55 15.18 -18.18
N VAL A 6 17.89 14.03 -18.39
CA VAL A 6 17.67 13.06 -17.31
C VAL A 6 19.04 12.49 -16.93
N THR A 7 19.58 12.92 -15.80
CA THR A 7 20.89 12.47 -15.33
C THR A 7 20.81 11.05 -14.79
N LYS A 8 21.64 10.15 -15.32
CA LYS A 8 21.78 8.75 -14.87
C LYS A 8 22.48 8.71 -13.52
N THR A 9 21.75 8.51 -12.45
CA THR A 9 22.27 8.44 -11.07
C THR A 9 22.51 6.98 -10.65
N VAL A 10 23.76 6.69 -10.28
CA VAL A 10 24.21 5.37 -9.82
C VAL A 10 24.75 5.48 -8.40
N ILE A 11 24.37 4.56 -7.52
CA ILE A 11 25.01 4.40 -6.22
C ILE A 11 25.94 3.19 -6.25
N LEU A 12 27.18 3.38 -5.82
CA LEU A 12 28.13 2.30 -5.56
C LEU A 12 28.31 2.16 -4.05
N ALA A 13 27.99 1.00 -3.52
CA ALA A 13 27.98 0.73 -2.09
C ALA A 13 28.96 -0.43 -1.80
N SER A 14 30.16 -0.09 -1.31
CA SER A 14 31.18 -1.07 -0.95
C SER A 14 32.22 -0.49 -0.01
N ALA A 15 32.62 -1.27 0.98
CA ALA A 15 33.75 -0.94 1.86
C ALA A 15 35.12 -1.24 1.21
N ARG A 16 35.14 -1.80 -0.01
CA ARG A 16 36.34 -2.18 -0.75
C ARG A 16 36.62 -1.19 -1.88
N ASP A 17 37.90 -0.95 -2.18
CA ASP A 17 38.33 0.06 -3.16
C ASP A 17 38.06 -0.34 -4.62
N ASP A 18 37.70 -1.59 -4.88
CA ASP A 18 37.60 -2.13 -6.23
C ASP A 18 36.39 -1.58 -7.01
N LEU A 19 35.27 -1.35 -6.33
CA LEU A 19 34.11 -0.65 -6.87
C LEU A 19 34.30 0.88 -6.86
N GLN A 20 35.03 1.42 -5.89
CA GLN A 20 35.35 2.86 -5.85
C GLN A 20 36.18 3.29 -7.06
N GLY A 21 37.08 2.43 -7.55
CA GLY A 21 37.86 2.66 -8.76
C GLY A 21 37.03 2.80 -10.05
N LEU A 22 35.73 2.50 -10.04
CA LEU A 22 34.83 2.65 -11.18
C LEU A 22 34.14 4.02 -11.23
N VAL A 23 34.23 4.81 -10.15
CA VAL A 23 33.53 6.10 -10.04
C VAL A 23 33.93 7.06 -11.16
N GLU A 24 35.22 7.19 -11.45
CA GLU A 24 35.72 8.09 -12.49
C GLU A 24 35.28 7.64 -13.88
N SER A 25 35.41 6.34 -14.18
CA SER A 25 35.01 5.76 -15.47
C SER A 25 33.51 5.92 -15.75
N LEU A 26 32.66 5.69 -14.75
CA LEU A 26 31.21 5.87 -14.88
C LEU A 26 30.81 7.35 -15.02
N ARG A 27 31.53 8.26 -14.35
CA ARG A 27 31.34 9.71 -14.52
C ARG A 27 31.72 10.18 -15.92
N GLN A 28 32.81 9.66 -16.49
CA GLN A 28 33.20 9.94 -17.88
C GLN A 28 32.16 9.44 -18.89
N GLN A 29 31.40 8.39 -18.56
CA GLN A 29 30.27 7.89 -19.35
C GLN A 29 28.95 8.67 -19.13
N GLY A 30 28.99 9.79 -18.41
CA GLY A 30 27.83 10.68 -18.21
C GLY A 30 26.89 10.27 -17.08
N CYS A 31 27.31 9.37 -16.18
CA CYS A 31 26.53 9.04 -14.98
C CYS A 31 26.91 9.93 -13.78
N GLN A 32 25.93 10.34 -12.99
CA GLN A 32 26.13 10.87 -11.65
C GLN A 32 26.34 9.72 -10.67
N VAL A 33 27.58 9.55 -10.22
CA VAL A 33 27.96 8.43 -9.35
C VAL A 33 28.17 8.90 -7.92
N HIS A 34 27.45 8.27 -7.00
CA HIS A 34 27.60 8.45 -5.56
C HIS A 34 28.17 7.18 -4.94
N ALA A 35 29.38 7.28 -4.38
CA ALA A 35 30.01 6.18 -3.67
C ALA A 35 29.72 6.28 -2.17
N CYS A 36 29.53 5.13 -1.53
CA CYS A 36 29.39 5.00 -0.09
C CYS A 36 30.00 3.69 0.39
N ASN A 37 30.41 3.67 1.66
CA ASN A 37 31.21 2.57 2.21
C ASN A 37 30.39 1.59 3.04
N ASP A 38 29.12 1.89 3.28
CA ASP A 38 28.22 1.12 4.13
C ASP A 38 26.78 1.17 3.60
N GLY A 39 25.99 0.16 3.96
CA GLY A 39 24.63 0.01 3.44
C GLY A 39 23.65 1.04 4.03
N ALA A 40 23.94 1.60 5.21
CA ALA A 40 23.07 2.61 5.82
C ALA A 40 23.13 3.93 5.03
N ARG A 41 24.33 4.34 4.62
CA ARG A 41 24.53 5.48 3.73
C ARG A 41 23.99 5.21 2.34
N ALA A 42 24.11 3.98 1.84
CA ALA A 42 23.50 3.58 0.57
C ALA A 42 21.97 3.74 0.59
N LEU A 43 21.32 3.33 1.68
CA LEU A 43 19.87 3.50 1.88
C LEU A 43 19.48 4.99 1.92
N GLU A 44 20.19 5.81 2.70
CA GLU A 44 19.93 7.26 2.79
C GLU A 44 20.05 7.94 1.42
N LEU A 45 21.12 7.66 0.69
CA LEU A 45 21.35 8.21 -0.64
C LEU A 45 20.28 7.72 -1.64
N ALA A 46 19.87 6.46 -1.56
CA ALA A 46 18.84 5.91 -2.45
C ALA A 46 17.47 6.58 -2.25
N LEU A 47 17.10 6.85 -0.99
CA LEU A 47 15.83 7.52 -0.66
C LEU A 47 15.82 9.01 -1.01
N ARG A 48 16.99 9.66 -1.03
CA ARG A 48 17.13 11.09 -1.34
C ARG A 48 17.31 11.37 -2.83
N LEU A 49 18.10 10.54 -3.52
CA LEU A 49 18.56 10.82 -4.89
C LEU A 49 17.78 10.05 -5.95
N PHE A 50 16.93 9.09 -5.56
CA PHE A 50 16.14 8.23 -6.45
C PHE A 50 16.98 7.65 -7.62
N PRO A 51 18.06 6.92 -7.31
CA PRO A 51 18.95 6.40 -8.33
C PRO A 51 18.24 5.37 -9.22
N GLN A 52 18.76 5.17 -10.43
CA GLN A 52 18.28 4.14 -11.34
C GLN A 52 18.94 2.78 -11.07
N LEU A 53 20.16 2.79 -10.52
CA LEU A 53 20.95 1.60 -10.27
C LEU A 53 21.69 1.72 -8.94
N LEU A 54 21.64 0.64 -8.15
CA LEU A 54 22.45 0.48 -6.96
C LEU A 54 23.33 -0.77 -7.12
N VAL A 55 24.64 -0.55 -7.21
CA VAL A 55 25.66 -1.60 -7.21
C VAL A 55 26.13 -1.78 -5.77
N VAL A 56 25.89 -2.95 -5.20
CA VAL A 56 26.16 -3.22 -3.78
C VAL A 56 27.01 -4.45 -3.61
N ASP A 57 28.01 -4.34 -2.76
CA ASP A 57 28.81 -5.46 -2.27
C ASP A 57 27.96 -6.39 -1.40
N SER A 58 28.01 -7.69 -1.62
CA SER A 58 27.32 -8.67 -0.78
C SER A 58 27.70 -8.51 0.70
N ASP A 59 28.99 -8.23 0.96
CA ASP A 59 29.59 -8.11 2.30
C ASP A 59 29.64 -6.66 2.82
N ILE A 60 28.66 -5.82 2.46
CA ILE A 60 28.67 -4.41 2.87
C ILE A 60 28.36 -4.24 4.38
N PRO A 61 29.09 -3.37 5.12
CA PRO A 61 28.89 -3.18 6.55
C PRO A 61 27.62 -2.38 6.88
N LEU A 62 27.24 -2.43 8.17
CA LEU A 62 26.10 -1.76 8.83
C LEU A 62 24.70 -2.23 8.38
N LEU A 63 24.46 -2.39 7.07
CA LEU A 63 23.19 -2.88 6.53
C LEU A 63 23.47 -3.86 5.38
N PRO A 64 23.25 -5.18 5.59
CA PRO A 64 23.51 -6.19 4.56
C PRO A 64 22.74 -5.94 3.26
N ALA A 65 23.34 -6.34 2.14
CA ALA A 65 22.82 -6.07 0.79
C ALA A 65 21.39 -6.60 0.57
N ALA A 66 21.08 -7.81 1.05
CA ALA A 66 19.74 -8.41 0.97
C ALA A 66 18.67 -7.53 1.67
N ARG A 67 18.97 -7.07 2.88
CA ARG A 67 18.09 -6.20 3.68
C ARG A 67 17.93 -4.82 3.06
N LEU A 68 19.01 -4.25 2.53
CA LEU A 68 18.96 -2.99 1.78
C LEU A 68 18.00 -3.08 0.59
N ALA A 69 18.09 -4.16 -0.20
CA ALA A 69 17.20 -4.38 -1.34
C ALA A 69 15.74 -4.55 -0.93
N GLN A 70 15.48 -5.32 0.14
CA GLN A 70 14.14 -5.51 0.67
C GLN A 70 13.48 -4.18 1.10
N ILE A 71 14.21 -3.33 1.85
CA ILE A 71 13.69 -2.05 2.34
C ILE A 71 13.36 -1.11 1.17
N LEU A 72 14.27 -1.00 0.20
CA LEU A 72 14.10 -0.11 -0.93
C LEU A 72 12.99 -0.57 -1.89
N ARG A 73 12.75 -1.88 -2.01
CA ARG A 73 11.62 -2.40 -2.80
C ARG A 73 10.27 -2.19 -2.13
N ALA A 74 10.21 -2.23 -0.81
CA ALA A 74 8.97 -2.01 -0.05
C ALA A 74 8.51 -0.52 -0.05
N ASN A 75 9.34 0.39 -0.53
CA ASN A 75 9.00 1.81 -0.64
C ASN A 75 8.59 2.15 -2.09
N PRO A 76 7.35 2.62 -2.33
CA PRO A 76 6.85 2.94 -3.67
C PRO A 76 7.73 3.91 -4.47
N ARG A 77 8.47 4.79 -3.79
CA ARG A 77 9.37 5.75 -4.46
C ARG A 77 10.67 5.13 -4.97
N THR A 78 11.09 4.00 -4.40
CA THR A 78 12.31 3.28 -4.77
C THR A 78 12.02 1.87 -5.28
N GLU A 79 10.74 1.50 -5.41
CA GLU A 79 10.27 0.24 -5.99
C GLU A 79 10.69 0.07 -7.46
N GLY A 80 11.18 1.11 -8.16
CA GLY A 80 11.76 1.03 -9.51
C GLY A 80 13.29 0.89 -9.58
N LEU A 81 13.99 0.76 -8.44
CA LEU A 81 15.45 0.66 -8.38
C LEU A 81 15.97 -0.74 -8.75
N SER A 82 16.94 -0.85 -9.67
CA SER A 82 17.61 -2.12 -9.98
C SER A 82 18.83 -2.35 -9.10
N PHE A 83 19.08 -3.62 -8.73
CA PHE A 83 20.19 -4.00 -7.86
C PHE A 83 21.20 -4.87 -8.61
N PHE A 84 22.46 -4.43 -8.58
CA PHE A 84 23.60 -5.23 -9.03
C PHE A 84 24.40 -5.64 -7.81
N PHE A 85 24.30 -6.90 -7.44
CA PHE A 85 25.03 -7.46 -6.31
C PHE A 85 26.41 -7.93 -6.75
N VAL A 86 27.43 -7.64 -5.95
CA VAL A 86 28.82 -7.99 -6.24
C VAL A 86 29.34 -8.88 -5.12
N GLY A 87 29.64 -10.14 -5.42
CA GLY A 87 29.98 -11.17 -4.43
C GLY A 87 30.86 -12.28 -4.99
N HIS A 88 31.10 -13.33 -4.22
CA HIS A 88 31.88 -14.51 -4.67
C HIS A 88 30.99 -15.64 -5.17
N GLU A 89 31.62 -16.63 -5.81
CA GLU A 89 30.92 -17.82 -6.31
C GLU A 89 30.32 -18.62 -5.15
N GLY A 90 29.03 -18.98 -5.28
CA GLY A 90 28.29 -19.73 -4.27
C GLY A 90 27.62 -18.87 -3.18
N GLU A 91 27.78 -17.54 -3.21
CA GLU A 91 27.00 -16.65 -2.34
C GLU A 91 25.55 -16.54 -2.84
N GLU A 92 24.61 -16.80 -1.94
CA GLU A 92 23.19 -16.61 -2.19
C GLU A 92 22.70 -15.35 -1.50
N ILE A 93 21.95 -14.53 -2.22
CA ILE A 93 21.33 -13.32 -1.67
C ILE A 93 19.85 -13.61 -1.45
N GLU A 94 19.46 -13.59 -0.18
CA GLU A 94 18.07 -13.74 0.22
C GLU A 94 17.21 -12.65 -0.44
N GLY A 95 16.13 -13.05 -1.11
CA GLY A 95 15.26 -12.13 -1.85
C GLY A 95 15.82 -11.67 -3.21
N PHE A 96 16.82 -12.35 -3.77
CA PHE A 96 17.29 -12.12 -5.14
C PHE A 96 16.19 -12.41 -6.17
N GLN A 97 15.86 -11.43 -7.00
CA GLN A 97 14.84 -11.51 -8.04
C GLN A 97 15.51 -11.66 -9.41
N ARG A 98 15.58 -12.89 -9.95
CA ARG A 98 16.28 -13.21 -11.22
C ARG A 98 15.88 -12.35 -12.42
N HIS A 99 14.65 -11.84 -12.45
CA HIS A 99 14.11 -11.03 -13.56
C HIS A 99 14.58 -9.57 -13.52
N ARG A 100 15.12 -9.12 -12.38
CA ARG A 100 15.32 -7.69 -12.07
C ARG A 100 16.70 -7.37 -11.49
N ASP A 101 17.31 -8.33 -10.82
CA ASP A 101 18.62 -8.21 -10.20
C ASP A 101 19.69 -8.88 -11.03
N GLN A 102 20.91 -8.38 -10.90
CA GLN A 102 22.09 -8.99 -11.49
C GLN A 102 23.09 -9.34 -10.39
N PHE A 103 23.67 -10.54 -10.48
CA PHE A 103 24.77 -10.96 -9.60
C PHE A 103 26.08 -10.95 -10.40
N LEU A 104 27.10 -10.30 -9.84
CA LEU A 104 28.40 -10.09 -10.44
C LEU A 104 29.46 -10.77 -9.59
N LEU A 105 30.20 -11.69 -10.19
CA LEU A 105 31.22 -12.48 -9.50
C LEU A 105 32.54 -11.71 -9.36
N ARG A 106 33.13 -11.78 -8.17
CA ARG A 106 34.50 -11.37 -7.88
C ARG A 106 35.46 -12.54 -8.19
N PRO A 107 36.62 -12.31 -8.83
CA PRO A 107 37.09 -11.04 -9.39
C PRO A 107 36.39 -10.70 -10.72
N PHE A 108 35.94 -9.45 -10.89
CA PHE A 108 35.30 -8.99 -12.12
C PHE A 108 36.26 -8.20 -13.00
N ASN A 109 36.11 -8.31 -14.32
CA ASN A 109 36.77 -7.43 -15.26
C ASN A 109 36.08 -6.05 -15.25
N ARG A 110 36.84 -4.97 -14.97
CA ARG A 110 36.31 -3.60 -14.89
C ARG A 110 35.62 -3.15 -16.19
N GLU A 111 36.18 -3.48 -17.35
CA GLU A 111 35.60 -3.14 -18.66
C GLU A 111 34.27 -3.87 -18.87
N GLN A 112 34.20 -5.14 -18.47
CA GLN A 112 32.97 -5.93 -18.56
C GLN A 112 31.88 -5.40 -17.64
N LEU A 113 32.23 -4.96 -16.42
CA LEU A 113 31.28 -4.34 -15.50
C LEU A 113 30.76 -2.99 -16.05
N LEU A 114 31.65 -2.15 -16.58
CA LEU A 114 31.27 -0.90 -17.23
C LEU A 114 30.35 -1.15 -18.43
N LEU A 115 30.65 -2.15 -19.26
CA LEU A 115 29.79 -2.53 -20.39
C LEU A 115 28.42 -3.05 -19.92
N THR A 116 28.39 -3.79 -18.81
CA THR A 116 27.16 -4.32 -18.21
C THR A 116 26.29 -3.17 -17.69
N ILE A 117 26.87 -2.20 -17.01
CA ILE A 117 26.16 -0.99 -16.54
C ILE A 117 25.70 -0.14 -17.74
N ALA A 118 26.55 0.04 -18.76
CA ALA A 118 26.20 0.79 -19.96
C ALA A 118 25.08 0.12 -20.77
N THR A 119 25.07 -1.21 -20.88
CA THR A 119 23.97 -1.96 -21.53
C THR A 119 22.69 -1.92 -20.71
N PHE A 120 22.77 -1.96 -19.38
CA PHE A 120 21.62 -1.73 -18.50
C PHE A 120 20.99 -0.35 -18.76
N PHE A 121 21.79 0.72 -18.73
CA PHE A 121 21.29 2.06 -19.03
C PHE A 121 20.82 2.21 -20.46
N GLY A 122 21.50 1.59 -21.44
CA GLY A 122 21.05 1.63 -22.84
C GLY A 122 19.73 0.90 -23.08
N ARG A 123 19.45 -0.20 -22.36
CA ARG A 123 18.14 -0.86 -22.36
C ARG A 123 17.09 0.01 -21.70
N ARG A 124 17.40 0.58 -20.54
CA ARG A 124 16.48 1.44 -19.79
C ARG A 124 16.16 2.73 -20.54
N GLU A 125 17.16 3.35 -21.17
CA GLU A 125 16.98 4.49 -22.07
C GLU A 125 16.19 4.12 -23.31
N ARG A 126 16.33 2.91 -23.87
CA ARG A 126 15.42 2.44 -24.92
C ARG A 126 14.01 2.31 -24.37
N THR A 127 13.78 1.73 -23.20
CA THR A 127 12.46 1.67 -22.57
C THR A 127 11.89 3.07 -22.23
N GLU A 128 12.73 4.01 -21.81
CA GLU A 128 12.37 5.41 -21.45
C GLU A 128 12.30 6.36 -22.66
N GLN A 129 12.97 6.06 -23.78
CA GLN A 129 12.83 6.76 -25.06
C GLN A 129 11.66 6.19 -25.86
N VAL A 130 11.40 4.87 -25.76
CA VAL A 130 10.17 4.23 -26.25
C VAL A 130 8.94 4.82 -25.55
N SER A 131 9.02 5.14 -24.24
CA SER A 131 7.92 5.84 -23.53
C SER A 131 7.72 7.31 -23.91
N ARG A 132 8.68 7.95 -24.61
CA ARG A 132 8.59 9.36 -25.05
C ARG A 132 8.39 9.55 -26.56
N GLN A 133 8.70 8.56 -27.40
CA GLN A 133 8.64 8.72 -28.86
C GLN A 133 7.76 7.73 -29.62
N GLU A 134 7.23 6.67 -28.99
CA GLU A 134 6.25 5.80 -29.65
C GLU A 134 5.01 5.65 -28.78
N LYS A 135 4.18 6.69 -28.77
CA LYS A 135 2.73 6.44 -28.76
C LYS A 135 2.42 5.78 -30.11
N GLU A 136 2.61 4.47 -30.19
CA GLU A 136 2.39 3.72 -31.44
C GLU A 136 0.94 3.86 -31.88
N VAL A 137 0.02 3.93 -30.90
CA VAL A 137 -1.40 4.21 -31.08
C VAL A 137 -1.85 5.16 -29.98
N ALA A 138 -2.40 6.31 -30.35
CA ALA A 138 -3.07 7.22 -29.43
C ALA A 138 -4.32 7.79 -30.08
N GLY A 139 -5.32 8.10 -29.25
CA GLY A 139 -6.59 8.58 -29.74
C GLY A 139 -7.54 8.91 -28.60
N SER A 140 -8.82 9.02 -28.97
CA SER A 140 -9.91 9.24 -28.03
C SER A 140 -10.87 8.06 -28.04
N LEU A 141 -11.37 7.69 -26.87
CA LEU A 141 -12.42 6.68 -26.70
C LEU A 141 -13.75 7.13 -27.33
N ASP A 142 -13.92 8.44 -27.55
CA ASP A 142 -15.08 8.99 -28.28
C ASP A 142 -15.12 8.52 -29.75
N GLN A 143 -13.99 8.07 -30.29
CA GLN A 143 -13.85 7.66 -31.70
C GLN A 143 -13.75 6.14 -31.87
N ILE A 144 -13.18 5.44 -30.90
CA ILE A 144 -12.99 3.99 -30.93
C ILE A 144 -13.20 3.43 -29.52
N SER A 145 -14.04 2.40 -29.40
CA SER A 145 -14.32 1.82 -28.09
C SER A 145 -13.10 1.10 -27.51
N LEU A 146 -13.01 1.03 -26.18
CA LEU A 146 -11.96 0.25 -25.52
C LEU A 146 -12.02 -1.23 -25.92
N VAL A 147 -13.22 -1.77 -26.15
CA VAL A 147 -13.44 -3.15 -26.62
C VAL A 147 -12.75 -3.38 -27.96
N ASP A 148 -12.99 -2.51 -28.95
CA ASP A 148 -12.41 -2.62 -30.29
C ASP A 148 -10.88 -2.53 -30.24
N LEU A 149 -10.34 -1.60 -29.44
CA LEU A 149 -8.89 -1.45 -29.24
C LEU A 149 -8.26 -2.73 -28.70
N LEU A 150 -8.86 -3.30 -27.65
CA LEU A 150 -8.35 -4.52 -27.02
C LEU A 150 -8.44 -5.72 -27.95
N GLN A 151 -9.51 -5.85 -28.74
CA GLN A 151 -9.63 -6.90 -29.76
C GLN A 151 -8.53 -6.78 -30.82
N VAL A 152 -8.27 -5.58 -31.32
CA VAL A 152 -7.19 -5.34 -32.30
C VAL A 152 -5.82 -5.67 -31.69
N PHE A 153 -5.57 -5.33 -30.43
CA PHE A 153 -4.32 -5.66 -29.74
C PHE A 153 -4.17 -7.16 -29.47
N GLY A 154 -5.25 -7.85 -29.12
CA GLY A 154 -5.28 -9.30 -28.97
C GLY A 154 -4.99 -10.03 -30.28
N LEU A 155 -5.67 -9.63 -31.37
CA LEU A 155 -5.46 -10.20 -32.71
C LEU A 155 -4.02 -10.00 -33.20
N ASN A 156 -3.44 -8.83 -32.94
CA ASN A 156 -2.06 -8.51 -33.32
C ASN A 156 -1.01 -9.04 -32.34
N ARG A 157 -1.42 -9.73 -31.25
CA ARG A 157 -0.54 -10.22 -30.18
C ARG A 157 0.42 -9.14 -29.67
N LYS A 158 -0.11 -7.95 -29.41
CA LYS A 158 0.66 -6.80 -28.92
C LYS A 158 1.08 -7.01 -27.46
N ASP A 159 2.28 -6.56 -27.14
CA ASP A 159 2.81 -6.49 -25.78
C ASP A 159 2.98 -5.02 -25.39
N GLY A 160 2.40 -4.61 -24.27
CA GLY A 160 2.47 -3.21 -23.86
C GLY A 160 1.52 -2.82 -22.76
N ILE A 161 1.51 -1.52 -22.50
CA ILE A 161 0.63 -0.87 -21.54
C ILE A 161 -0.28 0.09 -22.30
N LEU A 162 -1.58 -0.17 -22.26
CA LEU A 162 -2.59 0.76 -22.74
C LEU A 162 -2.96 1.70 -21.59
N HIS A 163 -2.53 2.95 -21.68
CA HIS A 163 -2.90 3.98 -20.74
C HIS A 163 -4.20 4.66 -21.16
N LEU A 164 -5.03 4.96 -20.16
CA LEU A 164 -6.34 5.59 -20.30
C LEU A 164 -6.41 6.77 -19.33
N ALA A 165 -6.99 7.88 -19.78
CA ALA A 165 -7.21 9.05 -18.93
C ALA A 165 -8.56 9.72 -19.22
N ARG A 166 -9.30 10.05 -18.16
CA ARG A 166 -10.60 10.74 -18.22
C ARG A 166 -10.68 11.76 -17.08
N GLY A 167 -10.58 13.04 -17.43
CA GLY A 167 -10.46 14.09 -16.41
C GLY A 167 -9.21 13.89 -15.54
N GLU A 168 -9.41 13.75 -14.22
CA GLU A 168 -8.34 13.44 -13.27
C GLU A 168 -8.09 11.93 -13.10
N GLU A 169 -9.02 11.09 -13.54
CA GLU A 169 -8.87 9.63 -13.46
C GLU A 169 -7.84 9.13 -14.46
N ARG A 170 -6.94 8.27 -13.97
CA ARG A 170 -5.93 7.58 -14.78
C ARG A 170 -6.04 6.08 -14.58
N ALA A 171 -5.85 5.36 -15.66
CA ALA A 171 -5.93 3.92 -15.68
C ALA A 171 -4.92 3.31 -16.65
N ALA A 172 -4.67 2.02 -16.46
CA ALA A 172 -3.77 1.25 -17.31
C ALA A 172 -4.28 -0.19 -17.48
N VAL A 173 -4.16 -0.72 -18.70
CA VAL A 173 -4.38 -2.13 -19.03
C VAL A 173 -3.04 -2.71 -19.49
N PHE A 174 -2.65 -3.83 -18.90
CA PHE A 174 -1.36 -4.47 -19.13
C PHE A 174 -1.56 -5.69 -20.02
N ILE A 175 -0.87 -5.71 -21.16
CA ILE A 175 -1.07 -6.72 -22.22
C ILE A 175 0.25 -7.45 -22.45
N LEU A 176 0.20 -8.78 -22.43
CA LEU A 176 1.33 -9.67 -22.69
C LEU A 176 0.85 -10.82 -23.57
N GLU A 177 1.55 -11.05 -24.68
CA GLU A 177 1.24 -12.00 -25.75
C GLU A 177 -0.17 -11.83 -26.33
N GLY A 178 -0.69 -10.59 -26.34
CA GLY A 178 -2.07 -10.26 -26.72
C GLY A 178 -3.13 -10.56 -25.65
N CYS A 179 -2.75 -11.09 -24.49
CA CYS A 179 -3.63 -11.35 -23.37
C CYS A 179 -3.57 -10.19 -22.36
N VAL A 180 -4.72 -9.81 -21.80
CA VAL A 180 -4.75 -8.86 -20.69
C VAL A 180 -4.37 -9.59 -19.41
N ILE A 181 -3.22 -9.23 -18.82
CA ILE A 181 -2.70 -9.87 -17.61
C ILE A 181 -3.03 -9.09 -16.33
N ASN A 182 -3.34 -7.81 -16.47
CA ASN A 182 -3.73 -6.95 -15.35
C ASN A 182 -4.43 -5.69 -15.87
N ALA A 183 -5.19 -5.02 -15.00
CA ALA A 183 -5.73 -3.69 -15.23
C ALA A 183 -5.74 -2.91 -13.91
N ARG A 184 -5.66 -1.57 -13.98
CA ARG A 184 -5.71 -0.70 -12.80
C ARG A 184 -6.48 0.58 -13.09
N VAL A 185 -7.33 0.98 -12.15
CA VAL A 185 -8.02 2.29 -12.12
C VAL A 185 -8.15 2.73 -10.67
N GLY A 186 -7.57 3.90 -10.34
CA GLY A 186 -7.47 4.33 -8.95
C GLY A 186 -6.77 3.28 -8.07
N ARG A 187 -7.44 2.84 -7.00
CA ARG A 187 -6.97 1.79 -6.08
C ARG A 187 -7.34 0.37 -6.50
N VAL A 188 -8.18 0.23 -7.53
CA VAL A 188 -8.74 -1.05 -7.96
C VAL A 188 -7.83 -1.68 -9.01
N GLY A 189 -7.60 -3.00 -8.88
CA GLY A 189 -6.78 -3.78 -9.79
C GLY A 189 -7.48 -5.04 -10.33
N GLY A 190 -6.84 -5.72 -11.29
CA GLY A 190 -7.30 -7.01 -11.82
C GLY A 190 -8.58 -6.91 -12.67
N GLU A 191 -9.37 -8.00 -12.70
CA GLU A 191 -10.58 -8.09 -13.54
C GLU A 191 -11.62 -7.03 -13.20
N LYS A 192 -11.79 -6.70 -11.91
CA LYS A 192 -12.69 -5.65 -11.45
C LYS A 192 -12.34 -4.29 -12.08
N ALA A 193 -11.05 -3.93 -12.08
CA ALA A 193 -10.58 -2.71 -12.72
C ALA A 193 -10.85 -2.73 -14.22
N PHE A 194 -10.60 -3.88 -14.86
CA PHE A 194 -10.87 -4.07 -16.29
C PHE A 194 -12.36 -3.84 -16.61
N PHE A 195 -13.29 -4.43 -15.85
CA PHE A 195 -14.73 -4.25 -16.06
C PHE A 195 -15.18 -2.80 -15.88
N ARG A 196 -14.62 -2.06 -14.91
CA ARG A 196 -14.89 -0.61 -14.77
C ARG A 196 -14.45 0.19 -15.99
N LEU A 197 -13.29 -0.16 -16.55
CA LEU A 197 -12.74 0.53 -17.72
C LEU A 197 -13.58 0.30 -18.98
N LEU A 198 -14.22 -0.87 -19.12
CA LEU A 198 -15.14 -1.11 -20.26
C LEU A 198 -16.35 -0.17 -20.26
N ARG A 199 -16.69 0.46 -19.12
CA ARG A 199 -17.77 1.46 -19.02
C ARG A 199 -17.32 2.85 -19.46
N TRP A 200 -16.04 3.07 -19.75
CA TRP A 200 -15.54 4.37 -20.19
C TRP A 200 -15.91 4.59 -21.66
N GLU A 201 -16.89 5.45 -21.89
CA GLU A 201 -17.31 5.88 -23.24
C GLU A 201 -16.48 7.05 -23.78
N ASN A 202 -15.84 7.82 -22.90
CA ASN A 202 -15.10 9.03 -23.24
C ASN A 202 -13.74 9.03 -22.52
N GLY A 203 -12.73 9.65 -23.12
CA GLY A 203 -11.39 9.78 -22.55
C GLY A 203 -10.28 9.61 -23.58
N THR A 204 -9.05 9.95 -23.20
CA THR A 204 -7.88 9.79 -24.07
C THR A 204 -7.16 8.50 -23.76
N PHE A 205 -6.57 7.87 -24.78
CA PHE A 205 -5.74 6.70 -24.61
C PHE A 205 -4.41 6.82 -25.36
N TRP A 206 -3.40 6.11 -24.88
CA TRP A 206 -2.17 5.89 -25.62
C TRP A 206 -1.55 4.55 -25.23
N PHE A 207 -1.00 3.86 -26.23
CA PHE A 207 -0.33 2.58 -26.05
C PHE A 207 1.19 2.77 -26.01
N VAL A 208 1.83 2.12 -25.05
CA VAL A 208 3.28 2.05 -24.91
C VAL A 208 3.71 0.60 -25.14
N PRO A 209 4.41 0.29 -26.25
CA PRO A 209 4.84 -1.08 -26.53
C PRO A 209 5.95 -1.54 -25.58
N GLY A 210 5.97 -2.84 -25.28
CA GLY A 210 7.00 -3.49 -24.46
C GLY A 210 6.40 -4.45 -23.42
N PRO A 211 7.20 -5.41 -22.91
CA PRO A 211 6.69 -6.36 -21.92
C PRO A 211 6.34 -5.64 -20.61
N PRO A 212 5.10 -5.75 -20.11
CA PRO A 212 4.71 -5.11 -18.86
C PRO A 212 5.36 -5.80 -17.64
N GLU A 213 6.03 -5.03 -16.77
CA GLU A 213 6.62 -5.50 -15.51
C GLU A 213 5.58 -5.43 -14.36
N VAL A 214 4.53 -6.25 -14.43
CA VAL A 214 3.49 -6.32 -13.38
C VAL A 214 3.13 -7.75 -13.02
N GLU A 215 2.59 -7.95 -11.82
CA GLU A 215 1.97 -9.21 -11.43
C GLU A 215 0.76 -9.52 -12.33
N ALA A 216 0.66 -10.78 -12.79
CA ALA A 216 -0.46 -11.25 -13.60
C ALA A 216 -1.64 -11.62 -12.68
N LEU A 217 -2.60 -10.71 -12.56
CA LEU A 217 -3.81 -10.89 -11.75
C LEU A 217 -5.01 -11.37 -12.57
N ILE A 218 -4.90 -11.34 -13.90
CA ILE A 218 -5.94 -11.77 -14.84
C ILE A 218 -5.39 -12.96 -15.63
N ALA A 219 -5.99 -14.12 -15.44
CA ALA A 219 -5.69 -15.34 -16.20
C ALA A 219 -6.76 -15.65 -17.26
N THR A 220 -7.89 -14.95 -17.22
CA THR A 220 -9.02 -15.17 -18.09
C THR A 220 -8.70 -14.73 -19.53
N PRO A 221 -8.98 -15.57 -20.55
CA PRO A 221 -8.79 -15.19 -21.95
C PRO A 221 -9.58 -13.94 -22.33
N LEU A 222 -9.00 -13.10 -23.20
CA LEU A 222 -9.55 -11.78 -23.56
C LEU A 222 -11.01 -11.84 -24.02
N ASP A 223 -11.38 -12.79 -24.89
CA ASP A 223 -12.75 -12.90 -25.41
C ASP A 223 -13.76 -13.15 -24.29
N HIS A 224 -13.42 -14.03 -23.34
CA HIS A 224 -14.27 -14.31 -22.19
C HIS A 224 -14.36 -13.11 -21.25
N LEU A 225 -13.24 -12.42 -21.04
CA LEU A 225 -13.18 -11.23 -20.21
C LEU A 225 -14.04 -10.09 -20.79
N LEU A 226 -13.99 -9.89 -22.12
CA LEU A 226 -14.83 -8.91 -22.81
C LEU A 226 -16.31 -9.29 -22.77
N MET A 227 -16.66 -10.55 -23.06
CA MET A 227 -18.04 -11.01 -23.01
C MET A 227 -18.64 -10.84 -21.61
N GLU A 228 -17.92 -11.24 -20.57
CA GLU A 228 -18.39 -11.12 -19.18
C GLU A 228 -18.49 -9.66 -18.74
N GLY A 229 -17.52 -8.82 -19.10
CA GLY A 229 -17.56 -7.39 -18.80
C GLY A 229 -18.72 -6.65 -19.49
N MET A 230 -18.99 -6.96 -20.76
CA MET A 230 -20.13 -6.41 -21.49
C MET A 230 -21.46 -6.88 -20.91
N ARG A 231 -21.58 -8.17 -20.57
CA ARG A 231 -22.77 -8.72 -19.90
C ARG A 231 -23.06 -7.98 -18.59
N GLN A 232 -22.04 -7.76 -17.76
CA GLN A 232 -22.20 -7.03 -16.50
C GLN A 232 -22.62 -5.56 -16.73
N ASN A 233 -22.02 -4.88 -17.71
CA ASN A 233 -22.38 -3.49 -18.04
C ASN A 233 -23.84 -3.39 -18.50
N ASP A 234 -24.27 -4.29 -19.39
CA ASP A 234 -25.65 -4.33 -19.88
C ASP A 234 -26.65 -4.61 -18.76
N GLU A 235 -26.35 -5.58 -17.88
CA GLU A 235 -27.22 -5.92 -16.74
C GLU A 235 -27.28 -4.82 -15.69
N GLU A 236 -26.17 -4.13 -15.43
CA GLU A 236 -26.13 -2.98 -14.52
C GLU A 236 -26.96 -1.83 -15.07
N ASN A 237 -26.78 -1.49 -16.35
CA ASN A 237 -27.56 -0.45 -17.02
C ASN A 237 -29.06 -0.78 -17.05
N ALA A 238 -29.42 -2.03 -17.31
CA ALA A 238 -30.82 -2.47 -17.33
C ALA A 238 -31.48 -2.41 -15.94
N GLN A 239 -30.70 -2.47 -14.86
CA GLN A 239 -31.19 -2.46 -13.48
C GLN A 239 -30.82 -1.18 -12.72
N ARG A 240 -30.34 -0.14 -13.40
CA ARG A 240 -29.76 1.07 -12.78
C ARG A 240 -30.65 1.72 -11.72
N ASP A 241 -31.97 1.76 -11.96
CA ASP A 241 -32.94 2.36 -11.02
C ASP A 241 -33.22 1.48 -9.79
N ALA A 242 -32.97 0.17 -9.89
CA ALA A 242 -33.20 -0.79 -8.81
C ALA A 242 -31.93 -1.09 -7.99
N LEU A 243 -30.75 -0.70 -8.48
CA LEU A 243 -29.49 -0.84 -7.78
C LEU A 243 -29.25 0.37 -6.86
N PRO A 244 -28.58 0.17 -5.71
CA PRO A 244 -28.24 1.28 -4.83
C PRO A 244 -27.26 2.23 -5.54
N GLN A 245 -27.50 3.53 -5.41
CA GLN A 245 -26.66 4.55 -6.06
C GLN A 245 -25.29 4.66 -5.37
N PRO A 246 -24.22 5.04 -6.09
CA PRO A 246 -22.86 5.14 -5.53
C PRO A 246 -22.76 6.06 -4.30
N GLU A 247 -23.55 7.13 -4.27
CA GLU A 247 -23.57 8.11 -3.19
C GLU A 247 -24.44 7.69 -1.99
N ALA A 248 -25.22 6.61 -2.13
CA ALA A 248 -26.09 6.14 -1.07
C ALA A 248 -25.28 5.66 0.14
N MET A 249 -25.77 6.00 1.33
CA MET A 249 -25.24 5.53 2.60
C MET A 249 -26.09 4.36 3.07
N LEU A 250 -25.47 3.21 3.31
CA LEU A 250 -26.12 1.98 3.70
C LEU A 250 -25.65 1.55 5.09
N GLY A 251 -26.55 0.91 5.85
CA GLY A 251 -26.25 0.39 7.17
C GLY A 251 -27.00 -0.91 7.46
N LEU A 252 -26.46 -1.72 8.37
CA LEU A 252 -27.14 -2.92 8.85
C LEU A 252 -28.33 -2.56 9.72
N LYS A 253 -29.51 -3.06 9.36
CA LYS A 253 -30.73 -2.87 10.16
C LYS A 253 -30.81 -3.81 11.35
N VAL A 254 -30.19 -4.98 11.25
CA VAL A 254 -30.15 -5.99 12.30
C VAL A 254 -28.71 -6.24 12.75
N PRO A 255 -28.47 -6.49 14.06
CA PRO A 255 -27.15 -6.92 14.54
C PRO A 255 -26.68 -8.17 13.81
N ARG A 256 -25.36 -8.28 13.58
CA ARG A 256 -24.74 -9.39 12.85
C ARG A 256 -25.10 -10.76 13.40
N GLU A 257 -25.27 -10.87 14.71
CA GLU A 257 -25.58 -12.12 15.40
C GLU A 257 -26.97 -12.67 15.02
N ARG A 258 -27.85 -11.80 14.47
CA ARG A 258 -29.19 -12.17 14.01
C ARG A 258 -29.25 -12.44 12.51
N LEU A 259 -28.14 -12.34 11.79
CA LEU A 259 -28.10 -12.68 10.37
C LEU A 259 -28.27 -14.20 10.18
N PRO A 260 -28.91 -14.64 9.09
CA PRO A 260 -29.04 -16.05 8.78
C PRO A 260 -27.69 -16.76 8.73
N HIS A 261 -27.62 -17.97 9.28
CA HIS A 261 -26.43 -18.81 9.12
C HIS A 261 -26.33 -19.33 7.68
N GLY A 262 -25.11 -19.49 7.15
CA GLY A 262 -24.89 -20.06 5.82
C GLY A 262 -25.03 -19.09 4.64
N LEU A 263 -24.86 -17.79 4.87
CA LEU A 263 -24.78 -16.79 3.79
C LEU A 263 -23.66 -17.15 2.80
N ARG A 264 -23.85 -16.84 1.51
CA ARG A 264 -22.82 -17.02 0.48
C ARG A 264 -21.56 -16.23 0.85
N PRO A 265 -20.35 -16.70 0.49
CA PRO A 265 -19.10 -16.00 0.80
C PRO A 265 -19.12 -14.52 0.37
N THR A 266 -19.52 -14.21 -0.87
CA THR A 266 -19.67 -12.82 -1.35
C THR A 266 -20.60 -11.99 -0.45
N THR A 267 -21.72 -12.55 0.00
CA THR A 267 -22.64 -11.84 0.89
C THR A 267 -22.01 -11.53 2.24
N GLN A 268 -21.22 -12.45 2.78
CA GLN A 268 -20.49 -12.23 4.03
C GLN A 268 -19.40 -11.15 3.87
N GLU A 269 -18.66 -11.17 2.76
CA GLU A 269 -17.66 -10.16 2.41
C GLU A 269 -18.29 -8.76 2.32
N VAL A 270 -19.40 -8.63 1.58
CA VAL A 270 -20.13 -7.35 1.43
C VAL A 270 -20.65 -6.85 2.78
N LEU A 271 -21.30 -7.70 3.57
CA LEU A 271 -21.78 -7.31 4.90
C LEU A 271 -20.64 -6.93 5.86
N MET A 272 -19.46 -7.51 5.69
CA MET A 272 -18.27 -7.14 6.46
C MET A 272 -17.72 -5.80 6.07
N LEU A 273 -17.58 -5.52 4.78
CA LEU A 273 -17.09 -4.22 4.32
C LEU A 273 -18.10 -3.11 4.63
N LEU A 274 -19.39 -3.38 4.51
CA LEU A 274 -20.47 -2.43 4.81
C LEU A 274 -20.44 -1.91 6.25
N GLU A 275 -19.96 -2.72 7.19
CA GLU A 275 -19.79 -2.29 8.59
C GLU A 275 -18.78 -1.16 8.78
N TYR A 276 -17.87 -0.98 7.82
CA TYR A 276 -16.81 0.02 7.85
C TYR A 276 -16.93 1.07 6.74
N TYR A 277 -17.50 0.68 5.61
CA TYR A 277 -17.71 1.51 4.43
C TYR A 277 -19.21 1.67 4.17
N PRO A 278 -19.89 2.63 4.82
CA PRO A 278 -21.32 2.82 4.66
C PRO A 278 -21.67 3.39 3.27
N ARG A 279 -20.78 4.15 2.64
CA ARG A 279 -21.00 4.68 1.29
C ARG A 279 -20.81 3.59 0.25
N VAL A 280 -21.77 3.42 -0.66
CA VAL A 280 -21.74 2.36 -1.69
C VAL A 280 -20.47 2.44 -2.54
N GLU A 281 -20.11 3.62 -3.04
CA GLU A 281 -18.91 3.84 -3.84
C GLU A 281 -17.62 3.38 -3.12
N GLU A 282 -17.47 3.73 -1.85
CA GLU A 282 -16.31 3.33 -1.05
C GLU A 282 -16.30 1.83 -0.77
N LEU A 283 -17.47 1.23 -0.50
CA LEU A 283 -17.60 -0.21 -0.34
C LEU A 283 -17.16 -0.94 -1.61
N LEU A 284 -17.61 -0.47 -2.78
CA LEU A 284 -17.21 -1.02 -4.06
C LEU A 284 -15.69 -0.94 -4.23
N ASP A 285 -15.07 0.20 -3.95
CA ASP A 285 -13.62 0.39 -4.07
C ASP A 285 -12.77 -0.54 -3.20
N HIS A 286 -13.29 -0.98 -2.05
CA HIS A 286 -12.59 -1.88 -1.11
C HIS A 286 -13.00 -3.36 -1.26
N CYS A 287 -14.05 -3.65 -2.04
CA CYS A 287 -14.46 -5.01 -2.30
C CYS A 287 -13.71 -5.58 -3.52
N PRO A 288 -13.03 -6.74 -3.41
CA PRO A 288 -12.29 -7.33 -4.53
C PRO A 288 -13.21 -7.90 -5.63
N ARG A 289 -14.50 -8.06 -5.34
CA ARG A 289 -15.50 -8.63 -6.25
C ARG A 289 -15.92 -7.61 -7.32
N PRO A 290 -16.34 -8.06 -8.51
CA PRO A 290 -16.90 -7.18 -9.55
C PRO A 290 -18.04 -6.32 -9.00
N ASP A 291 -18.11 -5.05 -9.39
CA ASP A 291 -19.07 -4.11 -8.81
C ASP A 291 -20.52 -4.57 -8.99
N PHE A 292 -20.87 -5.12 -10.15
CA PHE A 292 -22.21 -5.61 -10.42
C PHE A 292 -22.62 -6.74 -9.47
N GLU A 293 -21.72 -7.69 -9.16
CA GLU A 293 -21.99 -8.76 -8.21
C GLU A 293 -22.28 -8.19 -6.80
N VAL A 294 -21.50 -7.19 -6.39
CA VAL A 294 -21.68 -6.51 -5.10
C VAL A 294 -23.00 -5.74 -5.06
N LEU A 295 -23.33 -4.98 -6.11
CA LEU A 295 -24.57 -4.23 -6.22
C LEU A 295 -25.80 -5.15 -6.21
N GLN A 296 -25.74 -6.32 -6.85
CA GLN A 296 -26.79 -7.34 -6.77
C GLN A 296 -26.97 -7.87 -5.35
N VAL A 297 -25.87 -8.12 -4.63
CA VAL A 297 -25.94 -8.52 -3.22
C VAL A 297 -26.59 -7.43 -2.37
N LEU A 298 -26.16 -6.17 -2.52
CA LEU A 298 -26.73 -5.05 -1.78
C LEU A 298 -28.23 -4.86 -2.08
N LYS A 299 -28.64 -4.95 -3.34
CA LYS A 299 -30.06 -4.93 -3.74
C LYS A 299 -30.86 -6.00 -3.02
N VAL A 300 -30.40 -7.26 -3.03
CA VAL A 300 -31.09 -8.35 -2.35
C VAL A 300 -31.15 -8.10 -0.83
N LEU A 301 -30.09 -7.58 -0.22
CA LEU A 301 -30.07 -7.27 1.21
C LEU A 301 -31.05 -6.14 1.59
N LEU A 302 -31.18 -5.12 0.74
CA LEU A 302 -32.16 -4.05 0.87
C LEU A 302 -33.60 -4.57 0.74
N GLU A 303 -33.88 -5.37 -0.30
CA GLU A 303 -35.19 -5.99 -0.51
C GLU A 303 -35.62 -6.92 0.64
N LYS A 304 -34.65 -7.61 1.27
CA LYS A 304 -34.87 -8.45 2.45
C LYS A 304 -34.94 -7.65 3.76
N GLY A 305 -34.68 -6.34 3.73
CA GLY A 305 -34.67 -5.47 4.90
C GLY A 305 -33.55 -5.80 5.91
N LEU A 306 -32.46 -6.42 5.47
CA LEU A 306 -31.27 -6.68 6.29
C LEU A 306 -30.33 -5.46 6.31
N VAL A 307 -30.35 -4.69 5.23
CA VAL A 307 -29.66 -3.40 5.06
C VAL A 307 -30.72 -2.33 4.84
N GLU A 308 -30.43 -1.10 5.27
CA GLU A 308 -31.27 0.07 5.02
C GLU A 308 -30.43 1.28 4.62
N GLU A 309 -31.06 2.23 3.90
CA GLU A 309 -30.45 3.51 3.60
C GLU A 309 -30.43 4.40 4.85
N LEU A 310 -29.24 4.90 5.18
CA LEU A 310 -29.01 5.82 6.28
C LEU A 310 -29.30 7.25 5.79
N GLN A 311 -30.11 7.98 6.53
CA GLN A 311 -30.19 9.43 6.35
C GLN A 311 -28.90 10.06 6.89
N ALA A 312 -28.32 10.99 6.12
CA ALA A 312 -27.19 11.78 6.58
C ALA A 312 -27.59 12.53 7.86
N ALA A 313 -27.18 12.01 9.02
CA ALA A 313 -27.38 12.69 10.28
C ALA A 313 -26.52 13.96 10.25
N ALA A 314 -27.18 15.12 10.20
CA ALA A 314 -26.56 16.42 10.46
C ALA A 314 -26.21 16.51 11.95
N GLY A 315 -25.22 15.72 12.38
CA GLY A 315 -24.63 15.79 13.71
C GLY A 315 -23.52 16.83 13.74
N GLU A 316 -23.38 17.51 14.88
CA GLU A 316 -22.21 18.34 15.18
C GLU A 316 -20.91 17.58 14.86
N ALA A 317 -19.95 18.28 14.27
CA ALA A 317 -18.66 17.71 13.92
C ALA A 317 -18.04 17.04 15.17
N PRO A 318 -17.73 15.74 15.13
CA PRO A 318 -17.27 15.02 16.30
C PRO A 318 -15.93 15.59 16.80
N LEU A 319 -15.78 15.72 18.12
CA LEU A 319 -14.56 16.20 18.78
C LEU A 319 -13.33 15.46 18.23
N PRO A 320 -12.26 16.15 17.79
CA PRO A 320 -11.15 15.50 17.09
C PRO A 320 -10.41 14.48 17.96
N LEU A 321 -9.89 13.42 17.33
CA LEU A 321 -9.17 12.33 18.00
C LEU A 321 -7.86 12.78 18.66
N LEU A 322 -7.22 13.82 18.12
CA LEU A 322 -6.10 14.54 18.71
C LEU A 322 -6.35 16.05 18.54
N THR A 323 -5.87 16.84 19.49
CA THR A 323 -5.89 18.30 19.41
C THR A 323 -4.89 18.80 18.37
N ALA A 324 -5.09 20.03 17.87
CA ALA A 324 -4.16 20.65 16.93
C ALA A 324 -2.74 20.80 17.50
N GLU A 325 -2.62 21.02 18.81
CA GLU A 325 -1.34 21.12 19.53
C GLU A 325 -0.62 19.77 19.58
N GLU A 326 -1.32 18.68 19.91
CA GLU A 326 -0.74 17.33 19.89
C GLU A 326 -0.30 16.91 18.48
N VAL A 327 -1.07 17.28 17.44
CA VAL A 327 -0.71 17.03 16.05
C VAL A 327 0.53 17.82 15.65
N LEU A 328 0.62 19.09 16.03
CA LEU A 328 1.78 19.94 15.74
C LEU A 328 3.03 19.42 16.46
N ALA A 329 2.93 19.11 17.76
CA ALA A 329 4.02 18.54 18.55
C ALA A 329 4.50 17.20 17.97
N ALA A 330 3.59 16.33 17.53
CA ALA A 330 3.95 15.09 16.85
C ALA A 330 4.70 15.35 15.53
N LYS A 331 4.20 16.26 14.68
CA LYS A 331 4.87 16.63 13.42
C LYS A 331 6.26 17.23 13.63
N ASP A 332 6.39 18.13 14.60
CA ASP A 332 7.66 18.76 14.97
C ASP A 332 8.65 17.71 15.50
N PHE A 333 8.18 16.78 16.34
CA PHE A 333 9.01 15.68 16.86
C PHE A 333 9.54 14.76 15.75
N PHE A 334 8.73 14.47 14.72
CA PHE A 334 9.19 13.68 13.58
C PHE A 334 10.02 14.48 12.55
N ASN A 335 10.28 15.77 12.86
CA ASN A 335 11.09 16.73 12.11
C ASN A 335 10.72 16.76 10.62
N ASP A 336 9.43 16.97 10.32
CA ASP A 336 8.94 17.12 8.95
C ASP A 336 9.37 18.48 8.36
N THR A 337 10.67 18.66 8.14
CA THR A 337 11.23 19.69 7.25
C THR A 337 11.14 19.26 5.77
N GLU A 338 10.23 18.35 5.41
CA GLU A 338 9.84 18.05 4.04
C GLU A 338 8.53 18.75 3.71
N LEU A 339 8.65 20.04 3.40
CA LEU A 339 7.62 20.97 2.90
C LEU A 339 7.00 20.57 1.53
N LEU A 340 6.86 19.28 1.20
CA LEU A 340 6.35 18.82 -0.10
C LEU A 340 5.45 17.56 -0.04
N LEU A 341 5.08 17.06 1.14
CA LEU A 341 4.07 16.00 1.27
C LEU A 341 2.81 16.56 1.92
N GLU A 342 1.68 16.48 1.23
CA GLU A 342 0.36 17.00 1.66
C GLU A 342 -0.18 16.31 2.94
N SER A 343 0.44 15.23 3.43
CA SER A 343 0.06 14.61 4.72
C SER A 343 1.25 13.94 5.41
N ALA A 344 1.57 14.36 6.64
CA ALA A 344 2.50 13.66 7.53
C ALA A 344 1.87 12.34 8.00
N SER A 345 2.65 11.27 8.14
CA SER A 345 2.13 9.99 8.63
C SER A 345 3.04 9.29 9.63
N SER A 346 2.47 8.82 10.73
CA SER A 346 3.17 8.08 11.79
C SER A 346 2.54 6.69 11.98
N LYS A 347 3.25 5.78 12.65
CA LYS A 347 2.79 4.40 12.85
C LYS A 347 2.31 4.18 14.29
N LEU A 348 1.18 3.51 14.46
CA LEU A 348 0.74 2.94 15.74
C LEU A 348 0.83 1.42 15.62
N VAL A 349 1.74 0.82 16.37
CA VAL A 349 1.95 -0.64 16.34
C VAL A 349 0.97 -1.32 17.29
N LEU A 350 0.28 -2.34 16.78
CA LEU A 350 -0.66 -3.15 17.52
C LEU A 350 -0.02 -4.52 17.77
N LEU A 351 0.31 -4.79 19.03
CA LEU A 351 0.81 -6.09 19.47
C LEU A 351 -0.40 -6.97 19.82
N ALA A 352 -0.50 -8.12 19.15
CA ALA A 352 -1.55 -9.08 19.37
C ALA A 352 -1.00 -10.51 19.36
N THR A 353 -1.68 -11.40 20.08
CA THR A 353 -1.41 -12.85 20.14
C THR A 353 -2.53 -13.66 19.49
N ALA A 354 -3.72 -13.09 19.35
CA ALA A 354 -4.87 -13.72 18.70
C ALA A 354 -5.59 -12.75 17.74
N PRO A 355 -6.12 -13.23 16.59
CA PRO A 355 -6.83 -12.38 15.63
C PRO A 355 -8.07 -11.69 16.22
N GLU A 356 -8.71 -12.32 17.22
CA GLU A 356 -9.86 -11.75 17.93
C GLU A 356 -9.57 -10.40 18.57
N GLN A 357 -8.35 -10.19 19.09
CA GLN A 357 -7.94 -8.93 19.72
C GLN A 357 -7.88 -7.80 18.69
N LEU A 358 -7.39 -8.08 17.49
CA LEU A 358 -7.36 -7.12 16.38
C LEU A 358 -8.79 -6.77 15.95
N ARG A 359 -9.68 -7.76 15.87
CA ARG A 359 -11.10 -7.53 15.55
C ARG A 359 -11.80 -6.68 16.60
N GLN A 360 -11.57 -6.94 17.88
CA GLN A 360 -12.11 -6.12 18.97
C GLN A 360 -11.58 -4.68 18.92
N PHE A 361 -10.31 -4.49 18.55
CA PHE A 361 -9.74 -3.16 18.32
C PHE A 361 -10.37 -2.44 17.13
N THR A 362 -10.52 -3.10 15.97
CA THR A 362 -11.17 -2.47 14.81
C THR A 362 -12.65 -2.20 15.05
N GLN A 363 -13.34 -3.03 15.84
CA GLN A 363 -14.71 -2.76 16.31
C GLN A 363 -14.80 -1.54 17.24
N ALA A 364 -13.75 -1.25 18.02
CA ALA A 364 -13.70 -0.02 18.82
C ALA A 364 -13.57 1.23 17.95
N LEU A 365 -12.89 1.11 16.80
CA LEU A 365 -12.75 2.18 15.81
C LEU A 365 -13.94 2.28 14.84
N GLN A 366 -14.84 1.29 14.84
CA GLN A 366 -16.02 1.26 13.98
C GLN A 366 -16.92 2.48 14.26
N GLY A 367 -17.28 3.22 13.22
CA GLY A 367 -18.11 4.43 13.32
C GLY A 367 -17.34 5.74 13.45
N LEU A 368 -16.01 5.70 13.56
CA LEU A 368 -15.17 6.88 13.46
C LEU A 368 -15.02 7.29 11.98
N PRO A 369 -15.38 8.52 11.58
CA PRO A 369 -15.18 8.97 10.20
C PRO A 369 -13.70 9.07 9.81
N GLU A 370 -12.81 9.16 10.79
CA GLU A 370 -11.37 9.20 10.58
C GLU A 370 -10.78 7.82 10.27
N PHE A 371 -11.49 6.72 10.54
CA PHE A 371 -10.92 5.37 10.44
C PHE A 371 -11.22 4.72 9.09
N GLU A 372 -10.14 4.40 8.36
CA GLU A 372 -10.15 3.66 7.10
C GLU A 372 -9.49 2.28 7.30
N PRO A 373 -10.23 1.18 7.45
CA PRO A 373 -9.64 -0.14 7.65
C PRO A 373 -9.03 -0.73 6.38
N GLU A 374 -7.94 -1.47 6.52
CA GLU A 374 -7.34 -2.16 5.37
C GLU A 374 -8.24 -3.32 4.91
N SER A 375 -8.67 -3.28 3.65
CA SER A 375 -9.63 -4.26 3.10
C SER A 375 -9.11 -5.70 3.18
N ALA A 376 -7.83 -5.90 2.88
CA ALA A 376 -7.16 -7.20 2.96
C ALA A 376 -7.15 -7.74 4.40
N PHE A 377 -7.02 -6.87 5.41
CA PHE A 377 -7.10 -7.26 6.81
C PHE A 377 -8.51 -7.70 7.18
N LEU A 378 -9.54 -6.93 6.80
CA LEU A 378 -10.94 -7.30 7.08
C LEU A 378 -11.26 -8.68 6.50
N LEU A 379 -10.96 -8.90 5.22
CA LEU A 379 -11.26 -10.14 4.51
C LEU A 379 -10.42 -11.34 4.96
N GLY A 380 -9.23 -11.09 5.52
CA GLY A 380 -8.28 -12.10 5.98
C GLY A 380 -8.22 -12.30 7.50
N ALA A 381 -9.16 -11.71 8.26
CA ALA A 381 -9.09 -11.50 9.72
C ALA A 381 -8.97 -12.76 10.59
N ASP A 382 -8.99 -13.96 10.02
CA ASP A 382 -8.77 -15.22 10.75
C ASP A 382 -7.30 -15.62 10.87
N ARG A 383 -6.38 -14.84 10.29
CA ARG A 383 -4.94 -15.06 10.43
C ARG A 383 -4.28 -13.88 11.14
N LEU A 384 -3.46 -14.18 12.14
CA LEU A 384 -2.60 -13.19 12.78
C LEU A 384 -1.40 -12.94 11.86
N GLY A 385 -1.55 -11.97 10.95
CA GLY A 385 -0.51 -11.58 9.99
C GLY A 385 0.22 -10.32 10.41
N LEU A 386 1.44 -10.13 9.91
CA LEU A 386 2.15 -8.86 9.95
C LEU A 386 1.66 -7.99 8.79
N GLY A 387 1.24 -6.77 9.05
CA GLY A 387 0.70 -5.90 8.01
C GLY A 387 -0.17 -4.76 8.53
N ASP A 388 -0.62 -3.89 7.64
CA ASP A 388 -1.54 -2.81 7.97
C ASP A 388 -2.93 -3.36 8.31
N ILE A 389 -3.53 -2.78 9.35
CA ILE A 389 -4.91 -3.03 9.79
C ILE A 389 -5.83 -1.91 9.29
N GLY A 390 -5.27 -0.73 9.06
CA GLY A 390 -5.99 0.44 8.60
C GLY A 390 -5.23 1.73 8.87
N ARG A 391 -5.90 2.84 8.63
CA ARG A 391 -5.39 4.20 8.77
C ARG A 391 -6.40 5.04 9.55
N LEU A 392 -5.89 5.89 10.44
CA LEU A 392 -6.67 6.95 11.09
C LEU A 392 -6.23 8.30 10.52
N ASN A 393 -7.12 8.97 9.79
CA ASN A 393 -6.89 10.30 9.23
C ASN A 393 -7.23 11.36 10.27
N ILE A 394 -6.21 11.99 10.85
CA ILE A 394 -6.36 12.94 11.96
C ILE A 394 -6.17 14.36 11.41
N GLY A 395 -7.30 15.05 11.19
CA GLY A 395 -7.30 16.33 10.50
C GLY A 395 -6.89 16.19 9.03
N GLU A 396 -6.51 17.30 8.39
CA GLU A 396 -6.26 17.32 6.93
C GLU A 396 -4.86 16.85 6.52
N SER A 397 -3.91 16.84 7.45
CA SER A 397 -2.48 16.73 7.11
C SER A 397 -1.70 15.80 8.02
N PHE A 398 -2.37 14.97 8.81
CA PHE A 398 -1.74 13.95 9.64
C PHE A 398 -2.52 12.64 9.60
N ALA A 399 -1.82 11.51 9.51
CA ALA A 399 -2.47 10.20 9.61
C ALA A 399 -1.66 9.19 10.40
N LEU A 400 -2.35 8.33 11.14
CA LEU A 400 -1.76 7.20 11.84
C LEU A 400 -2.03 5.92 11.07
N ARG A 401 -0.98 5.23 10.64
CA ARG A 401 -1.08 3.87 10.11
C ARG A 401 -1.11 2.87 11.26
N LEU A 402 -2.16 2.07 11.33
CA LEU A 402 -2.33 1.00 12.29
C LEU A 402 -1.65 -0.26 11.73
N PHE A 403 -0.61 -0.73 12.40
CA PHE A 403 0.21 -1.83 11.91
C PHE A 403 0.22 -3.00 12.90
N CYS A 404 -0.24 -4.17 12.46
CA CYS A 404 -0.17 -5.39 13.24
C CYS A 404 1.27 -5.90 13.30
N LEU A 405 1.75 -6.14 14.51
CA LEU A 405 3.01 -6.83 14.75
C LEU A 405 2.75 -7.98 15.73
N PRO A 406 2.83 -9.24 15.29
CA PRO A 406 2.66 -10.37 16.19
C PRO A 406 3.63 -10.28 17.38
N ALA A 407 3.13 -10.56 18.57
CA ALA A 407 3.92 -10.51 19.80
C ALA A 407 4.65 -11.84 20.10
N THR A 408 4.96 -12.63 19.07
CA THR A 408 5.58 -13.95 19.23
C THR A 408 7.11 -13.86 19.15
N ALA A 409 7.82 -14.80 19.79
CA ALA A 409 9.29 -14.84 19.77
C ALA A 409 9.87 -14.95 18.35
N ALA A 410 9.16 -15.60 17.42
CA ALA A 410 9.57 -15.73 16.03
C ALA A 410 9.64 -14.38 15.29
N THR A 411 8.85 -13.40 15.72
CA THR A 411 8.81 -12.05 15.14
C THR A 411 9.71 -11.04 15.85
N ALA A 412 10.41 -11.43 16.92
CA ALA A 412 11.30 -10.56 17.68
C ALA A 412 12.36 -9.81 16.83
N PRO A 413 12.99 -10.44 15.81
CA PRO A 413 13.95 -9.74 14.94
C PRO A 413 13.37 -8.59 14.12
N LEU A 414 12.03 -8.53 13.97
CA LEU A 414 11.33 -7.50 13.20
C LEU A 414 11.04 -6.25 14.04
N TRP A 415 10.95 -6.36 15.37
CA TRP A 415 10.51 -5.29 16.24
C TRP A 415 11.38 -4.02 16.13
N THR A 416 12.71 -4.16 15.99
CA THR A 416 13.64 -3.04 15.80
C THR A 416 13.38 -2.28 14.49
N ALA A 417 13.00 -2.97 13.41
CA ALA A 417 12.77 -2.36 12.10
C ALA A 417 11.46 -1.54 12.07
N PHE A 418 10.46 -1.97 12.85
CA PHE A 418 9.19 -1.27 13.01
C PHE A 418 9.21 -0.19 14.10
N GLY A 419 10.32 -0.04 14.83
CA GLY A 419 10.54 0.94 15.90
C GLY A 419 10.64 2.42 15.46
N ARG A 420 10.71 2.71 14.16
CA ARG A 420 10.95 4.07 13.63
C ARG A 420 9.64 4.81 13.30
N ARG A 421 9.59 6.12 13.61
CA ARG A 421 8.39 6.98 13.42
C ARG A 421 7.13 6.41 14.07
N LEU A 422 7.28 5.89 15.29
CA LEU A 422 6.18 5.37 16.08
C LEU A 422 5.51 6.50 16.86
N PHE A 423 4.21 6.63 16.63
CA PHE A 423 3.33 7.39 17.50
C PHE A 423 3.20 6.69 18.85
N GLY A 424 3.01 5.36 18.85
CA GLY A 424 2.91 4.55 20.05
C GLY A 424 2.87 3.06 19.76
N VAL A 425 2.81 2.25 20.82
CA VAL A 425 2.61 0.81 20.76
C VAL A 425 1.43 0.44 21.65
N ALA A 426 0.43 -0.25 21.12
CA ALA A 426 -0.70 -0.76 21.90
C ALA A 426 -0.62 -2.29 22.00
N ALA A 427 -0.55 -2.82 23.22
CA ALA A 427 -0.61 -4.25 23.49
C ALA A 427 -2.06 -4.66 23.77
N LEU A 428 -2.61 -5.52 22.91
CA LEU A 428 -4.03 -5.86 22.93
C LEU A 428 -4.28 -7.18 23.67
N GLY A 429 -5.05 -7.13 24.77
CA GLY A 429 -5.38 -8.30 25.58
C GLY A 429 -4.40 -8.55 26.72
N ASP A 430 -4.19 -9.83 27.07
CA ASP A 430 -3.38 -10.23 28.22
C ASP A 430 -1.87 -9.98 27.99
N PRO A 431 -1.21 -9.12 28.80
CA PRO A 431 0.21 -8.84 28.67
C PRO A 431 1.12 -10.05 28.93
N ALA A 432 0.67 -11.09 29.63
CA ALA A 432 1.52 -12.24 29.95
C ALA A 432 2.08 -12.94 28.71
N GLY A 433 1.27 -13.07 27.65
CA GLY A 433 1.68 -13.65 26.36
C GLY A 433 2.53 -12.71 25.49
N MET A 434 2.67 -11.44 25.90
CA MET A 434 3.36 -10.38 25.14
C MET A 434 4.53 -9.76 25.92
N ALA A 435 4.85 -10.27 27.12
CA ALA A 435 5.82 -9.67 28.02
C ALA A 435 7.17 -9.40 27.34
N THR A 436 7.69 -10.36 26.57
CA THR A 436 8.95 -10.19 25.82
C THR A 436 8.89 -9.06 24.79
N ALA A 437 7.75 -8.87 24.13
CA ALA A 437 7.57 -7.79 23.16
C ALA A 437 7.42 -6.44 23.89
N ILE A 438 6.62 -6.39 24.95
CA ILE A 438 6.42 -5.20 25.77
C ILE A 438 7.76 -4.73 26.35
N ASP A 439 8.51 -5.63 26.99
CA ASP A 439 9.83 -5.34 27.56
C ASP A 439 10.80 -4.82 26.50
N PHE A 440 10.76 -5.34 25.27
CA PHE A 440 11.59 -4.85 24.19
C PHE A 440 11.25 -3.40 23.81
N PHE A 441 9.97 -3.08 23.62
CA PHE A 441 9.56 -1.72 23.25
C PHE A 441 9.77 -0.71 24.40
N GLU A 442 9.50 -1.09 25.64
CA GLU A 442 9.68 -0.23 26.83
C GLU A 442 11.16 -0.07 27.21
N ALA A 443 11.90 -1.17 27.36
CA ALA A 443 13.27 -1.14 27.90
C ALA A 443 14.34 -0.88 26.83
N SER A 444 14.17 -1.41 25.61
CA SER A 444 15.19 -1.32 24.55
C SER A 444 14.98 -0.12 23.62
N LEU A 445 13.73 0.26 23.36
CA LEU A 445 13.40 1.39 22.48
C LEU A 445 12.87 2.64 23.23
N HIS A 446 12.66 2.54 24.55
CA HIS A 446 12.11 3.61 25.39
C HIS A 446 10.80 4.19 24.82
N LEU A 447 9.94 3.31 24.33
CA LEU A 447 8.65 3.66 23.73
C LEU A 447 7.51 3.41 24.73
N PRO A 448 6.52 4.31 24.81
CA PRO A 448 5.34 4.08 25.62
C PRO A 448 4.52 2.93 25.03
N VAL A 449 4.26 1.90 25.83
CA VAL A 449 3.37 0.80 25.49
C VAL A 449 2.08 0.93 26.29
N ALA A 450 0.96 1.21 25.62
CA ALA A 450 -0.34 1.24 26.26
C ALA A 450 -0.96 -0.16 26.24
N ARG A 451 -1.48 -0.60 27.39
CA ARG A 451 -2.12 -1.92 27.52
C ARG A 451 -3.62 -1.76 27.30
N VAL A 452 -4.16 -2.39 26.27
CA VAL A 452 -5.56 -2.27 25.87
C VAL A 452 -6.31 -3.55 26.19
N VAL A 453 -7.42 -3.43 26.91
CA VAL A 453 -8.33 -4.54 27.23
C VAL A 453 -9.72 -4.26 26.68
N PHE A 454 -10.47 -5.30 26.35
CA PHE A 454 -11.81 -5.20 25.76
C PHE A 454 -12.93 -5.62 26.71
N ALA A 455 -12.58 -6.11 27.92
CA ALA A 455 -13.51 -6.45 28.97
C ALA A 455 -12.87 -6.28 30.36
N PRO A 456 -13.64 -5.93 31.41
CA PRO A 456 -13.17 -5.90 32.79
C PRO A 456 -12.81 -7.32 33.31
N PRO A 457 -11.94 -7.43 34.34
CA PRO A 457 -11.42 -6.36 35.19
C PRO A 457 -10.22 -5.60 34.62
N LEU A 458 -10.16 -4.29 34.92
CA LEU A 458 -9.06 -3.39 34.57
C LEU A 458 -7.92 -3.54 35.58
N ALA A 459 -6.71 -3.85 35.11
CA ALA A 459 -5.49 -3.69 35.90
C ALA A 459 -5.04 -2.20 35.88
N ALA A 460 -4.26 -1.77 36.88
CA ALA A 460 -3.73 -0.41 36.89
C ALA A 460 -2.91 -0.12 35.61
N GLY A 461 -3.18 1.01 34.93
CA GLY A 461 -2.51 1.38 33.68
C GLY A 461 -3.02 0.67 32.42
N THR A 462 -4.24 0.12 32.45
CA THR A 462 -4.90 -0.46 31.26
C THR A 462 -6.00 0.45 30.70
N TYR A 463 -6.15 0.47 29.37
CA TYR A 463 -7.16 1.21 28.63
C TYR A 463 -8.27 0.25 28.22
N LEU A 464 -9.50 0.50 28.67
CA LEU A 464 -10.67 -0.22 28.17
C LEU A 464 -11.13 0.41 26.85
N LEU A 465 -11.24 -0.40 25.80
CA LEU A 465 -11.90 -0.02 24.56
C LEU A 465 -13.16 -0.87 24.35
N GLN A 466 -14.28 -0.20 24.15
CA GLN A 466 -15.55 -0.84 23.78
C GLN A 466 -15.87 -0.59 22.29
N ARG A 467 -16.87 -1.29 21.76
CA ARG A 467 -17.33 -1.09 20.37
C ARG A 467 -17.80 0.35 20.17
N ASN A 468 -17.35 1.01 19.10
CA ASN A 468 -17.67 2.42 18.79
C ASN A 468 -17.31 3.41 19.92
N ASP A 469 -16.12 3.26 20.52
CA ASP A 469 -15.69 4.01 21.69
C ASP A 469 -14.69 5.13 21.34
N ARG A 470 -15.21 6.23 20.76
CA ARG A 470 -14.40 7.40 20.39
C ARG A 470 -13.62 7.99 21.58
N GLN A 471 -14.23 8.04 22.76
CA GLN A 471 -13.57 8.62 23.95
C GLN A 471 -12.43 7.73 24.46
N GLY A 472 -12.62 6.40 24.45
CA GLY A 472 -11.56 5.43 24.73
C GLY A 472 -10.39 5.56 23.76
N VAL A 473 -10.67 5.66 22.45
CA VAL A 473 -9.64 5.83 21.41
C VAL A 473 -8.89 7.15 21.59
N ARG A 474 -9.60 8.26 21.87
CA ARG A 474 -8.98 9.55 22.16
C ARG A 474 -8.08 9.50 23.39
N ARG A 475 -8.50 8.86 24.48
CA ARG A 475 -7.65 8.64 25.67
C ARG A 475 -6.39 7.84 25.35
N LEU A 476 -6.53 6.77 24.58
CA LEU A 476 -5.41 5.95 24.15
C LEU A 476 -4.41 6.78 23.32
N LEU A 477 -4.88 7.54 22.32
CA LEU A 477 -4.02 8.36 21.48
C LEU A 477 -3.36 9.51 22.26
N ALA A 478 -4.11 10.20 23.14
CA ALA A 478 -3.58 11.26 24.01
C ALA A 478 -2.47 10.72 24.93
N SER A 479 -2.60 9.48 25.42
CA SER A 479 -1.56 8.86 26.26
C SER A 479 -0.21 8.77 25.53
N PHE A 480 -0.22 8.50 24.24
CA PHE A 480 0.99 8.49 23.40
C PHE A 480 1.46 9.92 23.07
N ALA A 481 0.52 10.85 22.90
CA ALA A 481 0.81 12.24 22.58
C ALA A 481 1.59 12.97 23.68
N THR A 482 1.42 12.57 24.95
CA THR A 482 2.17 13.11 26.11
C THR A 482 3.69 13.09 25.92
N ARG A 483 4.20 12.11 25.17
CA ARG A 483 5.63 12.00 24.83
C ARG A 483 6.12 13.16 23.95
N PHE A 484 5.24 13.71 23.11
CA PHE A 484 5.57 14.78 22.17
C PHE A 484 5.31 16.15 22.79
N THR A 485 4.28 16.30 23.61
CA THR A 485 3.91 17.57 24.25
C THR A 485 4.67 17.84 25.55
N GLY A 486 5.09 16.79 26.27
CA GLY A 486 5.77 16.91 27.57
C GLY A 486 4.85 17.19 28.75
N GLU A 487 3.52 17.23 28.55
CA GLU A 487 2.53 17.45 29.60
C GLU A 487 1.93 16.12 30.11
N PRO A 488 1.70 15.96 31.42
CA PRO A 488 1.00 14.80 31.97
C PRO A 488 -0.48 14.79 31.57
N VAL A 489 -1.04 13.59 31.38
CA VAL A 489 -2.47 13.38 31.04
C VAL A 489 -3.35 14.16 32.03
N PRO A 490 -4.24 15.07 31.58
CA PRO A 490 -5.10 15.81 32.49
C PRO A 490 -5.98 14.85 33.31
N GLU A 491 -5.95 15.01 34.64
CA GLU A 491 -6.63 14.18 35.64
C GLU A 491 -8.18 14.21 35.58
N GLU A 492 -8.78 14.98 34.67
CA GLU A 492 -10.24 15.01 34.52
C GLU A 492 -10.82 13.78 33.76
N VAL A 493 -10.00 12.74 33.48
CA VAL A 493 -10.43 11.54 32.74
C VAL A 493 -9.97 10.21 33.35
N ALA A 494 -9.78 10.17 34.68
CA ALA A 494 -9.52 8.95 35.45
C ALA A 494 -10.81 8.14 35.72
#